data_AF-A0A060YXW1-F1
#
_entry.id   AF-A0A060YXW1-F1
#
_cell.length_a   1.000
_cell.length_b   1.000
_cell.length_c   1.000
_cell.angle_alpha   90.00
_cell.angle_beta   90.00
_cell.angle_gamma   90.00
#
_symmetry.space_group_name_H-M   'P 1'
#
loop_
_entity.id
_entity.type
_entity.pdbx_description
1 polymer ?
#
loop_
_entity_poly.entity_id
_entity_poly.type
_entity_poly.pdbx_seq_one_letter_code
_entity_poly.pdbx_strand_id
1 'polypeptide(L)' 'MASVDLRDNNLLGISWVDSGWVPILNPGNVLDYFSERSNPFYDRTCNNEVVKMQRLTLEHLK' A
#
# COMPACT_ATOMS: atom_id res chain seq x y z
N MET A 1 23.29 9.11 6.41
CA MET A 1 23.19 7.92 5.52
C MET A 1 21.99 8.13 4.62
N ALA A 2 22.17 7.88 3.32
CA ALA A 2 21.36 8.42 2.22
C ALA A 2 19.87 8.04 2.30
N SER A 3 19.00 9.02 2.05
CA SER A 3 17.62 8.78 1.64
C SER A 3 17.69 8.12 0.27
N VAL A 4 17.53 6.80 0.23
CA VAL A 4 17.45 6.04 -1.01
C VAL A 4 16.11 6.38 -1.64
N ASP A 5 16.14 7.16 -2.72
CA ASP A 5 14.98 7.41 -3.56
C ASP A 5 14.59 6.09 -4.23
N LEU A 6 13.55 5.44 -3.70
CA LEU A 6 13.05 4.14 -4.17
C LEU A 6 12.50 4.20 -5.60
N ARG A 7 12.34 5.40 -6.18
CA ARG A 7 11.80 5.59 -7.53
C ARG A 7 12.75 5.10 -8.64
N ASP A 8 14.05 4.97 -8.35
CA ASP A 8 15.07 4.55 -9.34
C ASP A 8 15.57 3.11 -9.13
N ASN A 9 15.13 2.42 -8.07
CA ASN A 9 15.50 1.02 -7.84
C ASN A 9 14.55 0.10 -8.58
N ASN A 10 15.10 -0.77 -9.44
CA ASN A 10 14.39 -1.79 -10.19
C ASN A 10 13.43 -2.59 -9.30
N LEU A 11 12.15 -2.18 -9.26
CA LEU A 11 11.11 -2.77 -8.42
C LEU A 11 10.87 -4.25 -8.76
N LEU A 12 11.25 -4.69 -9.97
CA LEU A 12 11.12 -6.08 -10.41
C LEU A 12 12.12 -7.03 -9.71
N GLY A 13 13.16 -6.50 -9.07
CA GLY A 13 14.21 -7.28 -8.41
C GLY A 13 14.07 -7.40 -6.89
N ILE A 14 12.99 -6.88 -6.31
CA ILE A 14 12.80 -6.84 -4.85
C ILE A 14 11.48 -7.50 -4.43
N SER A 15 11.44 -7.99 -3.20
CA SER A 15 10.21 -8.41 -2.52
C SER A 15 10.02 -7.58 -1.26
N TRP A 16 8.78 -7.35 -0.86
CA TRP A 16 8.45 -6.62 0.37
C TRP A 16 7.45 -7.43 1.19
N VAL A 17 7.63 -7.40 2.52
CA VAL A 17 6.72 -8.02 3.48
C VAL A 17 6.81 -7.29 4.82
N ASP A 18 5.67 -7.11 5.48
CA ASP A 18 5.60 -6.79 6.91
C ASP A 18 5.10 -8.03 7.67
N SER A 19 5.99 -8.67 8.43
CA SER A 19 5.69 -9.90 9.17
C SER A 19 4.64 -9.70 10.27
N GLY A 20 4.43 -8.47 10.76
CA GLY A 20 3.41 -8.18 11.77
C GLY A 20 1.98 -8.39 11.24
N TRP A 21 1.79 -8.22 9.94
CA TRP A 21 0.50 -8.42 9.28
C TRP A 21 0.18 -9.90 9.01
N VAL A 22 1.20 -10.75 8.82
CA VAL A 22 1.03 -12.15 8.37
C VAL A 22 0.03 -12.95 9.23
N PRO A 23 0.03 -12.88 10.58
CA PRO A 23 -0.91 -13.65 11.40
C PRO A 23 -2.37 -13.16 11.34
N ILE A 24 -2.60 -11.91 10.91
CA ILE A 24 -3.91 -11.24 10.95
C ILE A 24 -4.45 -10.91 9.55
N LEU A 25 -3.69 -11.22 8.50
CA LEU A 25 -4.02 -10.91 7.12
C LEU A 25 -5.25 -11.70 6.67
N ASN A 26 -6.20 -11.01 6.05
CA ASN A 26 -7.43 -11.57 5.52
C ASN A 26 -7.97 -10.69 4.37
N PRO A 27 -8.97 -11.15 3.60
CA PRO A 27 -9.49 -10.38 2.48
C PRO A 27 -10.02 -8.99 2.84
N GLY A 28 -10.45 -8.77 4.09
CA GLY A 28 -10.98 -7.49 4.56
C GLY A 28 -9.91 -6.44 4.85
N ASN A 29 -8.64 -6.83 5.05
CA ASN A 29 -7.54 -5.92 5.40
C ASN A 29 -6.33 -6.00 4.46
N VAL A 30 -6.41 -6.81 3.40
CA VAL A 30 -5.30 -6.99 2.45
C VAL A 30 -4.90 -5.69 1.73
N LEU A 31 -5.85 -4.78 1.48
CA LEU A 31 -5.57 -3.48 0.87
C LEU A 31 -4.90 -2.52 1.87
N ASP A 32 -5.22 -2.62 3.16
CA ASP A 32 -4.53 -1.83 4.19
C ASP A 32 -3.06 -2.25 4.27
N TYR A 33 -2.80 -3.56 4.35
CA TYR A 33 -1.46 -4.14 4.27
C TYR A 33 -0.71 -3.69 3.01
N PHE A 34 -1.34 -3.80 1.84
CA PHE A 34 -0.69 -3.40 0.58
C PHE A 34 -0.40 -1.89 0.55
N SER A 35 -1.23 -1.07 1.19
CA SER A 35 -1.06 0.40 1.24
C SER A 35 -0.03 0.89 2.27
N GLU A 36 0.66 -0.01 2.97
CA GLU A 36 1.66 0.34 3.97
C GLU A 36 2.72 1.30 3.42
N ARG A 37 3.11 2.29 4.22
CA ARG A 37 4.02 3.37 3.77
C ARG A 37 5.38 2.81 3.35
N SER A 38 5.79 1.70 3.97
CA SER A 38 7.04 0.99 3.71
C SER A 38 6.98 0.10 2.46
N ASN A 39 5.79 -0.20 1.92
CA ASN A 39 5.63 -0.98 0.70
C ASN A 39 5.99 -0.12 -0.53
N PRO A 40 7.08 -0.44 -1.25
CA PRO A 40 7.51 0.35 -2.40
C PRO A 40 6.61 0.18 -3.64
N PHE A 41 5.71 -0.82 -3.64
CA PHE A 41 4.82 -1.11 -4.76
C PHE A 41 3.53 -0.29 -4.74
N TYR A 42 3.21 0.37 -3.62
CA TYR A 42 1.98 1.14 -3.50
C TYR A 42 2.16 2.58 -4.00
N ASP A 43 1.46 2.91 -5.08
CA ASP A 43 1.41 4.25 -5.63
C ASP A 43 0.45 5.14 -4.85
N ARG A 44 0.98 6.20 -4.23
CA ARG A 44 0.20 7.18 -3.45
C ARG A 44 -0.61 8.16 -4.32
N THR A 45 -0.50 8.07 -5.64
CA THR A 45 -1.29 8.86 -6.59
C THR A 45 -2.46 8.05 -7.18
N CYS A 46 -2.57 6.76 -6.86
CA CYS A 46 -3.64 5.92 -7.39
C CYS A 46 -5.02 6.27 -6.79
N ASN A 47 -6.08 5.85 -7.49
CA ASN A 47 -7.46 6.10 -7.07
C ASN A 47 -7.79 5.53 -5.68
N ASN A 48 -7.16 4.42 -5.29
CA ASN A 48 -7.39 3.82 -3.98
C ASN A 48 -6.94 4.74 -2.85
N GLU A 49 -5.82 5.46 -3.02
CA GLU A 49 -5.34 6.43 -2.03
C GLU A 49 -6.29 7.63 -1.93
N VAL A 50 -6.81 8.11 -3.06
CA VAL A 50 -7.79 9.21 -3.09
C VAL A 50 -9.05 8.80 -2.32
N VAL A 51 -9.60 7.62 -2.60
CA VAL A 51 -10.79 7.07 -1.92
C VAL A 51 -10.54 6.90 -0.41
N LYS A 52 -9.39 6.34 -0.03
CA LYS A 52 -8.96 6.18 1.37
C LYS A 52 -8.89 7.52 2.11
N MET A 53 -8.25 8.52 1.50
CA MET A 53 -8.10 9.86 2.07
C MET A 53 -9.43 10.59 2.22
N GLN A 54 -10.37 10.35 1.30
CA GLN A 54 -11.72 10.91 1.37
C GLN A 54 -12.65 10.16 2.34
N ARG A 55 -12.20 9.06 2.95
CA ARG A 55 -13.00 8.17 3.81
C ARG A 55 -14.28 7.68 3.13
N LEU A 56 -14.23 7.51 1.81
CA LEU A 56 -15.37 7.02 1.05
C LEU A 56 -15.52 5.52 1.26
N THR A 57 -16.70 5.14 1.72
CA THR A 57 -17.16 3.74 1.80
C THR A 57 -18.02 3.38 0.59
N LEU A 58 -18.29 2.09 0.41
CA LEU A 58 -19.18 1.56 -0.64
C LEU A 58 -20.55 2.24 -0.68
N GLU A 59 -21.03 2.78 0.45
CA GLU A 59 -22.29 3.51 0.56
C GLU A 59 -22.34 4.78 -0.31
N HIS A 60 -21.18 5.28 -0.77
CA HIS A 60 -21.09 6.44 -1.64
C HIS A 60 -21.18 6.10 -3.14
N LEU A 61 -21.22 4.81 -3.50
CA LEU A 61 -21.42 4.37 -4.87
C LEU A 61 -22.91 4.42 -5.20
N LYS A 62 -23.29 5.15 -6.25
CA LYS A 62 -24.66 5.31 -6.74
C LYS A 62 -25.00 4.30 -7.83
#